data_AF-A0ABC8KXU9-F1
#
_entry.id   AF-A0ABC8KXU9-F1
#
_cell.length_a   1.000
_cell.length_b   1.000
_cell.length_c   1.000
_cell.angle_alpha   90.00
_cell.angle_beta   90.00
_cell.angle_gamma   90.00
#
_symmetry.space_group_name_H-M   'P 1'
#
loop_
_entity.id
_entity.type
_entity.pdbx_description
1 polymer ?
#
loop_
_entity_poly.entity_id
_entity_poly.type
_entity_poly.pdbx_seq_one_letter_code
_entity_poly.pdbx_strand_id
1 'polypeptide(L)'
;MRFYIRRTILYPKPVKAVAHIHDLAKTRNHDDSSSHPWPEWLNLMGMLVKKGYFGETVKESNHIRSACLNFARHRFTLVRYLSKKDMKVIAECGCPSIDRKVVNSGKRLRAYVGIDEVN
;
A
#
# COMPACT_ATOMS: atom_id res chain seq x y z
N MET A 1 -43.52 -5.35 15.93
CA MET A 1 -42.22 -4.66 15.75
C MET A 1 -41.18 -5.41 16.57
N ARG A 2 -40.35 -6.27 15.96
CA ARG A 2 -39.36 -7.11 16.66
C ARG A 2 -37.95 -6.74 16.16
N PHE A 3 -37.13 -6.21 17.06
CA PHE A 3 -35.74 -5.87 16.81
C PHE A 3 -34.88 -7.13 16.71
N TYR A 4 -34.16 -7.31 15.60
CA TYR A 4 -33.15 -8.37 15.45
C TYR A 4 -31.76 -7.79 15.80
N ILE A 5 -31.23 -8.18 16.96
CA ILE A 5 -29.85 -7.90 17.34
C ILE A 5 -28.97 -8.98 16.69
N ARG A 6 -28.24 -8.64 15.62
CA ARG A 6 -27.19 -9.51 15.08
C ARG A 6 -25.98 -9.47 16.01
N ARG A 7 -25.83 -10.51 16.84
CA ARG A 7 -24.58 -10.83 17.56
C ARG A 7 -23.46 -11.06 16.53
N THR A 8 -22.47 -10.16 16.46
CA THR A 8 -21.21 -10.41 15.76
C THR A 8 -20.36 -11.35 16.60
N ILE A 9 -20.22 -12.60 16.14
CA ILE A 9 -19.29 -13.57 16.72
C ILE A 9 -17.87 -13.11 16.37
N LEU A 10 -17.13 -12.63 17.38
CA LEU A 10 -15.71 -12.34 17.30
C LEU A 10 -14.95 -13.68 17.44
N TYR A 11 -14.51 -14.25 16.33
CA TYR A 11 -13.58 -15.39 16.38
C TYR A 11 -12.19 -14.87 16.80
N PRO A 12 -11.58 -15.39 17.88
CA PRO A 12 -10.19 -15.08 18.19
C PRO A 12 -9.29 -15.70 17.11
N LYS A 13 -8.44 -14.87 16.51
CA LYS A 13 -7.49 -15.30 15.48
C LYS A 13 -6.59 -16.43 16.02
N PRO A 14 -6.37 -17.53 15.29
CA PRO A 14 -5.52 -18.61 15.75
C PRO A 14 -4.06 -18.16 15.84
N VAL A 15 -3.48 -18.37 17.01
CA VAL A 15 -2.14 -17.90 17.46
C VAL A 15 -0.99 -18.43 16.57
N LYS A 16 -1.25 -19.48 15.77
CA LYS A 16 -0.28 -20.09 14.85
C LYS A 16 0.01 -19.24 13.61
N ALA A 17 -0.92 -18.40 13.17
CA ALA A 17 -0.72 -17.53 12.00
C ALA A 17 0.34 -16.44 12.25
N VAL A 18 0.54 -16.03 13.52
CA VAL A 18 1.47 -14.95 13.88
C VAL A 18 2.93 -15.41 13.83
N ALA A 19 3.19 -16.68 14.15
CA ALA A 19 4.55 -17.24 14.14
C ALA A 19 5.15 -17.28 12.72
N HIS A 20 4.34 -17.59 11.71
CA HIS A 20 4.77 -17.63 10.31
C HIS A 20 5.07 -16.22 9.74
N ILE A 21 4.43 -15.17 10.28
CA ILE A 21 4.69 -13.77 9.89
C ILE A 21 6.07 -13.31 10.39
N HIS A 22 6.49 -13.78 11.57
CA HIS A 22 7.79 -13.43 12.15
C HIS A 22 8.96 -14.10 11.40
N ASP A 23 8.77 -15.32 10.86
CA ASP A 23 9.75 -15.99 10.00
C ASP A 23 9.77 -15.48 8.55
N LEU A 24 8.64 -15.01 8.02
CA LEU A 24 8.58 -14.32 6.71
C LEU A 24 9.27 -12.95 6.74
N ALA A 25 9.26 -12.27 7.90
CA ALA A 25 10.06 -11.06 8.09
C ALA A 25 11.57 -11.35 8.08
N LYS A 26 11.97 -12.61 8.34
CA LYS A 26 13.37 -13.04 8.36
C LYS A 26 13.87 -13.58 7.02
N THR A 27 13.00 -14.17 6.20
CA THR A 27 13.37 -14.95 5.00
C THR A 27 13.29 -14.20 3.64
N ARG A 28 13.35 -12.87 3.64
CA ARG A 28 13.66 -12.07 2.43
C ARG A 28 14.80 -11.07 2.60
N ASN A 29 15.68 -11.31 3.58
CA ASN A 29 16.98 -10.64 3.68
C ASN A 29 18.02 -11.38 2.84
N HIS A 30 17.74 -11.61 1.56
CA HIS A 30 18.73 -12.10 0.60
C HIS A 30 18.51 -11.46 -0.76
N ASP A 31 18.52 -10.12 -0.76
CA ASP A 31 19.34 -9.40 -1.72
C ASP A 31 20.11 -8.33 -0.93
N ASP A 32 21.42 -8.53 -0.88
CA ASP A 32 22.40 -7.71 -0.19
C ASP A 32 22.62 -6.44 -1.01
N SER A 33 21.85 -5.38 -0.72
CA SER A 33 22.09 -4.04 -1.27
C SER A 33 21.35 -2.98 -0.48
N SER A 34 22.10 -2.33 0.42
CA SER A 34 21.92 -0.94 0.88
C SER A 34 20.60 -0.58 1.58
N SER A 35 20.71 -0.20 2.85
CA SER A 35 19.72 0.60 3.59
C SER A 35 18.94 1.51 2.64
N HIS A 36 17.63 1.27 2.51
CA HIS A 36 16.76 2.06 1.64
C HIS A 36 17.06 3.56 1.84
N PRO A 37 17.19 4.38 0.78
CA PRO A 37 17.69 5.76 0.89
C PRO A 37 16.82 6.68 1.76
N TRP A 38 15.65 6.20 2.21
CA TRP A 38 14.73 6.91 3.08
C TRP A 38 14.66 6.19 4.43
N PRO A 39 15.22 6.74 5.52
CA PRO A 39 15.23 6.08 6.82
C PRO A 39 13.81 5.85 7.37
N GLU A 40 12.85 6.68 6.98
CA GLU A 40 11.43 6.55 7.36
C GLU A 40 10.77 5.32 6.74
N TRP A 41 11.39 4.70 5.74
CA TRP A 41 10.91 3.47 5.11
C TRP A 41 10.67 2.35 6.14
N LEU A 42 11.58 2.17 7.09
CA LEU A 42 11.46 1.12 8.11
C LEU A 42 10.27 1.39 9.06
N ASN A 43 10.01 2.66 9.38
CA ASN A 43 8.84 3.05 10.18
C ASN A 43 7.53 2.76 9.42
N LEU A 44 7.48 3.07 8.12
CA LEU A 44 6.35 2.71 7.27
C LEU A 44 6.14 1.19 7.26
N MET A 45 7.20 0.39 7.03
CA MET A 45 7.10 -1.06 7.03
C MET A 45 6.60 -1.62 8.36
N GLY A 46 7.18 -1.16 9.48
CA GLY A 46 6.74 -1.57 10.83
C GLY A 46 5.28 -1.19 11.10
N MET A 47 4.84 -0.01 10.64
CA MET A 47 3.45 0.43 10.76
C MET A 47 2.50 -0.44 9.91
N LEU A 48 2.89 -0.79 8.68
CA LEU A 48 2.09 -1.66 7.81
C LEU A 48 1.91 -3.06 8.41
N VAL A 49 2.97 -3.62 9.01
CA VAL A 49 2.91 -4.90 9.75
C VAL A 49 1.99 -4.77 10.96
N LYS A 50 2.20 -3.77 11.82
CA LYS A 50 1.41 -3.55 13.04
C LYS A 50 -0.08 -3.37 12.76
N LYS A 51 -0.42 -2.76 11.62
CA LYS A 51 -1.81 -2.52 11.20
C LYS A 51 -2.42 -3.68 10.39
N GLY A 52 -1.63 -4.71 10.07
CA GLY A 52 -2.11 -5.91 9.38
C GLY A 52 -2.41 -5.68 7.89
N TYR A 53 -1.67 -4.80 7.21
CA TYR A 53 -1.84 -4.56 5.77
C TYR A 53 -1.22 -5.63 4.87
N PHE A 54 -0.33 -6.46 5.43
CA PHE A 54 0.19 -7.64 4.76
C PHE A 54 -0.87 -8.74 4.82
N GLY A 55 -1.39 -9.12 3.64
CA GLY A 55 -2.41 -10.16 3.51
C GLY A 55 -1.83 -11.58 3.58
N GLU A 56 -2.73 -12.56 3.72
CA GLU A 56 -2.42 -13.98 3.88
C GLU A 56 -2.10 -14.69 2.53
N THR A 57 -2.38 -14.05 1.39
CA THR A 57 -2.38 -14.69 0.06
C THR A 57 -1.17 -14.33 -0.82
N VAL A 58 -0.10 -15.10 -0.62
CA VAL A 58 0.73 -15.90 -1.56
C VAL A 58 0.59 -15.64 -3.09
N LYS A 59 0.58 -14.39 -3.55
CA LYS A 59 1.31 -14.03 -4.78
C LYS A 59 2.52 -13.22 -4.34
N GLU A 60 3.51 -13.97 -3.86
CA GLU A 60 4.76 -13.56 -3.21
C GLU A 60 5.44 -12.33 -3.82
N SER A 61 5.30 -12.11 -5.13
CA SER A 61 6.14 -11.19 -5.88
C SER A 61 5.95 -9.71 -5.51
N ASN A 62 4.90 -9.34 -4.77
CA ASN A 62 4.58 -7.92 -4.52
C ASN A 62 3.81 -7.65 -3.22
N HIS A 63 4.05 -8.38 -2.12
CA HIS A 63 3.33 -8.16 -0.86
C HIS A 63 3.51 -6.74 -0.29
N ILE A 64 4.71 -6.15 -0.40
CA ILE A 64 4.98 -4.76 0.00
C ILE A 64 4.12 -3.80 -0.83
N ARG A 65 4.14 -3.95 -2.16
CA ARG A 65 3.32 -3.15 -3.07
C ARG A 65 1.84 -3.25 -2.72
N SER A 66 1.33 -4.46 -2.46
CA SER A 66 -0.06 -4.69 -2.08
C SER A 66 -0.41 -4.05 -0.73
N ALA A 67 0.47 -4.16 0.28
CA ALA A 67 0.29 -3.53 1.57
C ALA A 67 0.26 -2.00 1.47
N CYS A 68 1.21 -1.41 0.73
CA CYS A 68 1.25 0.03 0.45
C CYS A 68 -0.02 0.50 -0.29
N LEU A 69 -0.49 -0.27 -1.27
CA LEU A 69 -1.71 0.07 -2.02
C LEU A 69 -2.96 0.02 -1.14
N ASN A 70 -3.10 -1.00 -0.29
CA ASN A 70 -4.20 -1.11 0.65
C ASN A 70 -4.18 0.01 1.69
N PHE A 71 -3.00 0.35 2.20
CA PHE A 71 -2.82 1.50 3.08
C PHE A 71 -3.23 2.81 2.40
N ALA A 72 -2.77 3.06 1.17
CA ALA A 72 -3.12 4.26 0.41
C ALA A 72 -4.63 4.36 0.16
N ARG A 73 -5.32 3.24 -0.10
CA ARG A 73 -6.78 3.19 -0.22
C ARG A 73 -7.49 3.54 1.10
N HIS A 74 -7.02 2.99 2.22
CA HIS A 74 -7.61 3.25 3.53
C HIS A 74 -7.37 4.70 3.99
N ARG A 75 -6.25 5.31 3.57
CA ARG A 75 -5.83 6.66 3.95
C ARG A 75 -5.72 7.58 2.73
N PHE A 76 -6.71 7.53 1.84
CA PHE A 76 -6.70 8.30 0.60
C PHE A 76 -6.65 9.82 0.80
N THR A 77 -7.04 10.31 1.99
CA THR A 77 -6.93 11.73 2.35
C THR A 77 -5.49 12.21 2.47
N LEU A 78 -4.51 11.31 2.58
CA LEU A 78 -3.09 11.67 2.69
C LEU A 78 -2.59 12.47 1.48
N VAL A 79 -3.20 12.23 0.30
CA VAL A 79 -2.87 12.97 -0.92
C VAL A 79 -3.05 14.48 -0.74
N ARG A 80 -3.96 14.93 0.14
CA ARG A 80 -4.22 16.36 0.40
C ARG A 80 -3.07 17.07 1.11
N TYR A 81 -2.15 16.34 1.75
CA TYR A 81 -0.97 16.91 2.40
C TYR A 81 0.20 17.12 1.43
N LEU A 82 0.12 16.60 0.21
CA LEU A 82 1.13 16.85 -0.81
C LEU A 82 0.88 18.22 -1.44
N SER A 83 1.95 18.99 -1.66
CA SER A 83 1.83 20.24 -2.42
C SER A 83 1.57 19.92 -3.89
N LYS A 84 0.98 20.87 -4.64
CA LYS A 84 0.82 20.70 -6.10
C LYS A 84 2.16 20.48 -6.81
N LYS A 85 3.26 21.03 -6.29
CA LYS A 85 4.61 20.84 -6.84
C LYS A 85 5.06 19.39 -6.69
N ASP A 86 4.89 18.80 -5.50
CA ASP A 86 5.27 17.41 -5.24
C ASP A 86 4.40 16.44 -6.04
N MET A 87 3.10 16.72 -6.15
CA MET A 87 2.21 15.95 -7.01
C MET A 87 2.65 15.99 -8.48
N LYS A 88 3.14 17.14 -8.95
CA LYS A 88 3.64 17.32 -10.31
C LYS A 88 4.86 16.44 -10.56
N VAL A 89 5.85 16.47 -9.65
CA VAL A 89 7.04 15.61 -9.72
C VAL A 89 6.66 14.13 -9.82
N ILE A 90 5.69 13.68 -9.02
CA ILE A 90 5.19 12.30 -9.06
C ILE A 90 4.52 11.99 -10.41
N ALA A 91 3.72 12.92 -10.93
CA ALA A 91 2.95 12.73 -12.16
C ALA A 91 3.83 12.72 -13.43
N GLU A 92 4.96 13.44 -13.41
CA GLU A 92 5.97 13.49 -14.48
C GLU A 92 6.67 12.14 -14.68
N CYS A 93 6.90 11.37 -13.62
CA CYS A 93 7.53 10.04 -13.70
C CYS A 93 6.69 8.98 -14.46
N GLY A 94 5.43 9.27 -14.76
CA GLY A 94 4.55 8.36 -15.49
C GLY A 94 4.09 7.15 -14.68
N CYS A 95 3.44 6.20 -15.36
CA CYS A 95 2.89 4.99 -14.73
C CYS A 95 3.40 3.75 -15.48
N PRO A 96 4.30 2.93 -14.90
CA PRO A 96 4.83 1.73 -15.55
C PRO A 96 3.85 0.55 -15.56
N SER A 97 2.60 0.76 -15.15
CA SER A 97 1.58 -0.28 -15.09
C SER A 97 0.77 -0.36 -16.38
N ILE A 98 0.49 -1.59 -16.83
CA ILE A 98 -0.42 -1.89 -17.95
C ILE A 98 -1.90 -1.89 -17.55
N ASP A 99 -2.21 -1.85 -16.25
CA ASP A 99 -3.59 -1.90 -15.78
C ASP A 99 -4.32 -0.60 -16.12
N ARG A 100 -5.43 -0.72 -16.88
CA ARG A 100 -6.21 0.42 -17.36
C ARG A 100 -6.66 1.35 -16.24
N LYS A 101 -7.00 0.83 -15.05
CA LYS A 101 -7.45 1.68 -13.93
C LYS A 101 -6.29 2.48 -13.37
N VAL A 102 -5.12 1.85 -13.22
CA VAL A 102 -3.90 2.55 -12.78
C VAL A 102 -3.49 3.61 -13.79
N VAL A 103 -3.45 3.27 -15.09
CA VAL A 103 -3.15 4.22 -16.17
C VAL A 103 -4.12 5.41 -16.15
N ASN A 104 -5.44 5.15 -16.13
CA ASN A 104 -6.46 6.20 -16.08
C ASN A 104 -6.33 7.09 -14.85
N SER A 105 -5.97 6.53 -13.69
CA SER A 105 -5.71 7.32 -12.48
C SER A 105 -4.51 8.25 -12.65
N GLY A 106 -3.44 7.78 -13.31
CA GLY A 106 -2.28 8.59 -13.66
C GLY A 106 -2.64 9.72 -14.62
N LYS A 107 -3.48 9.46 -15.62
CA LYS A 107 -3.98 10.49 -16.55
C LYS A 107 -4.72 11.61 -15.82
N ARG A 108 -5.61 11.24 -14.90
CA ARG A 108 -6.37 12.20 -14.08
C ARG A 108 -5.44 13.03 -13.19
N LEU A 109 -4.40 12.41 -12.62
CA LEU A 109 -3.42 13.13 -11.82
C LEU A 109 -2.67 14.16 -12.66
N ARG A 110 -2.19 13.79 -13.86
CA ARG A 110 -1.52 14.71 -14.80
C ARG A 110 -2.41 15.88 -15.22
N ALA A 111 -3.66 15.60 -15.57
CA ALA A 111 -4.64 16.64 -15.88
C ALA A 111 -4.87 17.59 -14.69
N TYR A 112 -4.94 17.07 -13.46
CA TYR A 112 -5.09 17.87 -12.24
C TYR A 112 -3.91 18.81 -11.98
N VAL A 113 -2.68 18.38 -12.28
CA VAL A 113 -1.46 19.19 -12.10
C VAL A 113 -1.08 20.01 -13.34
N GLY A 114 -1.86 19.94 -14.43
CA GLY A 114 -1.62 20.69 -15.66
C GLY A 114 -0.44 20.18 -16.49
N ILE A 115 -0.13 18.89 -16.45
CA ILE A 115 0.84 18.25 -17.36
C ILE A 115 0.09 17.84 -18.63
N ASP A 116 0.55 18.33 -19.78
CA ASP A 116 0.04 17.94 -21.09
C ASP A 116 0.51 16.53 -21.43
N GLU A 117 -0.43 15.60 -21.68
CA GLU A 117 -0.09 14.31 -22.28
C GLU A 117 0.11 14.55 -23.77
N VAL A 118 1.35 14.83 -24.20
CA VAL A 118 1.66 14.88 -25.63
C VAL A 118 1.24 13.56 -26.26
N ASN A 119 0.27 13.64 -27.17
CA ASN A 119 -0.35 12.50 -27.84
C ASN A 119 0.57 11.89 -28.90
#